data_AF-A0A542SNT7-F1
#
_entry.id   AF-A0A542SNT7-F1
#
_cell.length_a   1.000
_cell.length_b   1.000
_cell.length_c   1.000
_cell.angle_alpha   90.00
_cell.angle_beta   90.00
_cell.angle_gamma   90.00
#
_symmetry.space_group_name_H-M   'P 1'
#
loop_
_entity.id
_entity.type
_entity.pdbx_description
1 polymer ?
#
loop_
_entity_poly.entity_id
_entity_poly.type
_entity_poly.pdbx_seq_one_letter_code
_entity_poly.pdbx_strand_id
1 'polypeptide(L)'
;MVVRVDVAPDLLHWVVERAGCDEGTIERRSPKPGDWTSGTHQPNLKHLEKFANDTHTPFALLFLPEPPVENVPIQDMRTIGNVETLARLSWDGSHRRAH
;
A
#
# COMPACT_ATOMS: atom_id res chain seq x y z
N MET A 1 -3.17 -30.75 1.57
CA MET A 1 -2.32 -30.78 0.35
C MET A 1 -1.50 -29.49 0.31
N VAL A 2 -0.22 -29.55 -0.03
CA VAL A 2 0.65 -28.37 -0.15
C VAL A 2 0.74 -28.00 -1.63
N VAL A 3 0.27 -26.80 -1.99
CA VAL A 3 0.38 -26.25 -3.35
C VAL A 3 1.63 -25.38 -3.39
N ARG A 4 2.58 -25.72 -4.26
CA ARG A 4 3.75 -24.89 -4.56
C ARG A 4 3.40 -23.89 -5.65
N VAL A 5 3.95 -22.69 -5.55
CA VAL A 5 3.68 -21.60 -6.48
C VAL A 5 5.01 -21.09 -7.00
N ASP A 6 5.09 -20.92 -8.30
CA ASP A 6 6.22 -20.26 -8.95
C ASP A 6 5.97 -18.75 -8.92
N VAL A 7 6.95 -17.98 -8.45
CA VAL A 7 6.85 -16.52 -8.29
C VAL A 7 8.12 -15.89 -8.83
N ALA A 8 7.95 -14.83 -9.62
CA ALA A 8 9.06 -14.11 -10.24
C ALA A 8 9.98 -13.49 -9.15
N PRO A 9 11.30 -13.75 -9.18
CA PRO A 9 12.26 -13.15 -8.25
C PRO A 9 12.22 -11.62 -8.26
N ASP A 10 12.12 -11.00 -9.43
CA ASP A 10 12.04 -9.54 -9.58
C ASP A 10 10.81 -8.94 -8.88
N LEU A 11 9.71 -9.70 -8.83
CA LEU A 11 8.50 -9.31 -8.13
C LEU A 11 8.66 -9.39 -6.61
N LEU A 12 9.39 -10.39 -6.10
CA LEU A 12 9.72 -10.48 -4.68
C LEU A 12 10.58 -9.29 -4.24
N HIS A 13 11.59 -8.94 -5.03
CA HIS A 13 12.43 -7.76 -4.79
C HIS A 13 11.61 -6.47 -4.79
N TRP A 14 10.77 -6.29 -5.81
CA TRP A 14 9.90 -5.12 -5.90
C TRP A 14 8.95 -4.99 -4.69
N VAL A 15 8.39 -6.11 -4.21
CA VAL A 15 7.56 -6.11 -3.00
C VAL A 15 8.35 -5.71 -1.73
N VAL A 16 9.60 -6.14 -1.61
CA VAL A 16 10.46 -5.74 -0.49
C VAL A 16 10.74 -4.24 -0.54
N GLU A 17 11.12 -3.74 -1.71
CA GLU A 17 11.46 -2.34 -1.95
C GLU A 17 10.27 -1.41 -1.65
N ARG A 18 9.07 -1.73 -2.16
CA ARG A 18 7.86 -0.92 -1.91
C ARG A 18 7.44 -0.91 -0.44
N ALA A 19 7.68 -2.01 0.29
CA ALA A 19 7.32 -2.11 1.69
C ALA A 19 8.25 -1.29 2.60
N GLY A 20 9.34 -0.72 2.05
CA GLY A 20 10.33 0.03 2.81
C GLY A 20 11.02 -0.82 3.88
N CYS A 21 11.01 -2.14 3.72
CA CYS A 21 11.64 -3.07 4.65
C CYS A 21 13.04 -3.40 4.15
N ASP A 22 14.03 -3.40 5.06
CA ASP A 22 15.33 -3.96 4.74
C ASP A 22 15.25 -5.50 4.62
N GLU A 23 16.17 -6.08 3.88
CA GLU A 23 16.22 -7.51 3.58
C GLU A 23 16.27 -8.37 4.86
N GLY A 24 16.97 -7.93 5.90
CA GLY A 24 17.05 -8.60 7.20
C GLY A 24 15.74 -8.56 8.01
N THR A 25 14.94 -7.50 7.85
CA THR A 25 13.58 -7.43 8.42
C THR A 25 12.64 -8.41 7.74
N ILE A 26 12.79 -8.59 6.44
CA ILE A 26 11.96 -9.49 5.63
C ILE A 26 12.29 -10.96 5.93
N GLU A 27 13.57 -11.32 6.04
CA GLU A 27 14.00 -12.66 6.46
C GLU A 27 13.47 -13.06 7.84
N ARG A 28 13.34 -12.10 8.77
CA ARG A 28 12.81 -12.36 10.11
C ARG A 28 11.29 -12.57 10.12
N ARG A 29 10.55 -11.93 9.21
CA ARG A 29 9.07 -11.93 9.21
C ARG A 29 8.48 -13.06 8.38
N SER A 30 9.08 -13.34 7.23
CA SER A 30 8.56 -14.30 6.26
C SER A 30 9.51 -15.47 6.01
N PRO A 31 8.97 -16.67 5.72
CA PRO A 31 9.79 -17.87 5.58
C PRO A 31 10.67 -17.81 4.33
N LYS A 32 11.95 -17.48 4.52
CA LYS A 32 13.03 -17.60 3.53
C LYS A 32 12.76 -16.99 2.14
N PRO A 33 12.47 -15.68 2.06
CA PRO A 33 12.32 -14.99 0.78
C PRO A 33 13.57 -15.12 -0.12
N GLY A 34 14.79 -15.12 0.44
CA GLY A 34 16.02 -15.33 -0.34
C GLY A 34 16.12 -16.72 -1.02
N ASP A 35 15.53 -17.75 -0.42
CA ASP A 35 15.47 -19.08 -1.04
C ASP A 35 14.51 -19.09 -2.25
N TRP A 36 13.49 -18.22 -2.26
CA TRP A 36 12.54 -18.11 -3.36
C TRP A 36 13.14 -17.31 -4.50
N THR A 37 13.82 -16.21 -4.17
CA THR A 37 14.56 -15.38 -5.14
C THR A 37 15.65 -16.17 -5.85
N SER A 38 16.36 -17.03 -5.15
CA SER A 38 17.39 -17.92 -5.74
C SER A 38 16.80 -19.12 -6.49
N GLY A 39 15.49 -19.38 -6.38
CA GLY A 39 14.84 -20.57 -6.93
C GLY A 39 15.17 -21.88 -6.20
N THR A 40 15.95 -21.82 -5.11
CA THR A 40 16.31 -23.00 -4.31
C THR A 40 15.09 -23.66 -3.67
N HIS A 41 14.07 -22.87 -3.34
CA HIS A 41 12.84 -23.36 -2.73
C HIS A 41 11.63 -22.59 -3.25
N GLN A 42 10.58 -23.31 -3.64
CA GLN A 42 9.32 -22.67 -4.02
C GLN A 42 8.43 -22.41 -2.79
N PRO A 43 7.83 -21.21 -2.68
CA PRO A 43 6.82 -20.95 -1.67
C PRO A 43 5.60 -21.85 -1.85
N ASN A 44 4.81 -21.97 -0.78
CA ASN A 44 3.45 -22.46 -0.90
C ASN A 44 2.46 -21.28 -0.79
N LEU A 45 1.20 -21.54 -1.11
CA LEU A 45 0.15 -20.51 -1.09
C LEU A 45 0.06 -19.77 0.26
N LYS A 46 0.16 -20.48 1.38
CA LYS A 46 0.11 -19.89 2.74
C LYS A 46 1.32 -19.00 3.03
N HIS A 47 2.49 -19.35 2.49
CA HIS A 47 3.69 -18.53 2.63
C HIS A 47 3.56 -17.22 1.86
N LEU A 48 3.01 -17.26 0.64
CA LEU A 48 2.76 -16.05 -0.15
C LEU A 48 1.68 -15.17 0.48
N GLU A 49 0.63 -15.78 1.05
CA GLU A 49 -0.41 -15.05 1.76
C GLU A 49 0.17 -14.31 2.97
N LYS A 50 1.03 -14.98 3.74
CA LYS A 50 1.75 -14.36 4.86
C LYS A 50 2.67 -13.22 4.37
N PHE A 51 3.45 -13.46 3.32
CA PHE A 51 4.36 -12.45 2.76
C PHE A 51 3.61 -11.21 2.25
N ALA A 52 2.47 -11.40 1.58
CA ALA A 52 1.58 -10.32 1.15
C ALA A 52 1.08 -9.48 2.35
N ASN A 53 0.66 -10.16 3.43
CA ASN A 53 0.20 -9.48 4.65
C ASN A 53 1.32 -8.70 5.34
N ASP A 54 2.50 -9.31 5.50
CA ASP A 54 3.67 -8.72 6.16
C ASP A 54 4.21 -7.47 5.43
N THR A 55 4.01 -7.41 4.10
CA THR A 55 4.49 -6.32 3.22
C THR A 55 3.37 -5.35 2.83
N HIS A 56 2.15 -5.57 3.32
CA HIS A 56 0.96 -4.82 2.92
C HIS A 56 0.80 -4.74 1.38
N THR A 57 1.08 -5.85 0.72
CA THR A 57 0.94 -6.02 -0.73
C THR A 57 -0.33 -6.81 -1.02
N PRO A 58 -1.19 -6.35 -1.95
CA PRO A 58 -2.32 -7.15 -2.38
C PRO A 58 -1.87 -8.52 -2.88
N PHE A 59 -2.40 -9.59 -2.30
CA PHE A 59 -1.97 -10.96 -2.58
C PHE A 59 -1.99 -11.32 -4.07
N ALA A 60 -2.99 -10.81 -4.81
CA ALA A 60 -3.13 -11.03 -6.25
C ALA A 60 -1.93 -10.51 -7.07
N LEU A 61 -1.20 -9.49 -6.58
CA LEU A 61 -0.05 -8.95 -7.30
C LEU A 61 1.12 -9.92 -7.36
N LEU A 62 1.25 -10.86 -6.40
CA LEU A 62 2.33 -11.86 -6.37
C LEU A 62 2.24 -12.90 -7.49
N PHE A 63 1.19 -12.87 -8.30
CA PHE A 63 0.97 -13.77 -9.43
C PHE A 63 1.20 -13.09 -10.78
N LEU A 64 1.69 -11.85 -10.77
CA LEU A 64 2.07 -11.15 -11.98
C LEU A 64 3.41 -11.69 -12.52
N PRO A 65 3.61 -11.69 -13.84
CA PRO A 65 4.88 -12.11 -14.43
C PRO A 65 6.02 -11.12 -14.16
N GLU A 66 5.68 -9.84 -13.92
CA GLU A 66 6.64 -8.77 -13.67
C GLU A 66 6.04 -7.71 -12.72
N PRO A 67 6.88 -6.91 -12.03
CA PRO A 67 6.43 -5.78 -11.23
C PRO A 67 5.55 -4.80 -12.01
N PRO A 68 4.37 -4.42 -11.49
CA PRO A 68 3.56 -3.39 -12.14
C PRO A 68 4.21 -2.01 -11.99
N VAL A 69 3.99 -1.14 -12.97
CA VAL A 69 4.31 0.29 -12.82
C VAL A 69 3.28 0.92 -11.88
N GLU A 70 3.68 1.21 -10.65
CA GLU A 70 2.85 1.95 -9.70
C GLU A 70 2.74 3.42 -10.14
N ASN A 71 1.68 3.74 -10.87
CA ASN A 71 1.28 5.12 -11.04
C ASN A 71 0.44 5.48 -9.82
N VAL A 72 1.07 5.89 -8.71
CA VAL A 72 0.34 6.36 -7.52
C VAL A 72 -0.25 7.72 -7.89
N PRO A 73 -1.57 7.84 -8.16
CA PRO A 73 -2.15 9.17 -8.21
C PRO A 73 -1.91 9.75 -6.82
N ILE A 74 -1.21 10.89 -6.75
CA ILE A 74 -1.24 11.69 -5.53
C ILE A 74 -2.70 12.13 -5.41
N GLN A 75 -3.50 11.32 -4.73
CA GLN A 75 -4.84 11.72 -4.35
C GLN A 75 -4.62 12.76 -3.28
N ASP A 76 -4.65 14.02 -3.71
CA ASP A 76 -4.54 15.20 -2.87
C ASP A 76 -5.77 15.25 -1.95
N MET A 77 -5.80 14.37 -0.95
CA MET A 77 -6.74 14.38 0.17
C MET A 77 -6.27 15.40 1.21
N ARG A 78 -5.92 16.62 0.80
CA ARG A 78 -6.19 17.75 1.68
C ARG A 78 -7.71 17.87 1.73
N THR A 79 -8.28 17.52 2.86
CA THR A 79 -9.69 17.74 3.17
C THR A 79 -10.05 19.21 2.89
N ILE A 80 -10.57 19.51 1.70
CA ILE A 80 -11.24 20.78 1.43
C ILE A 80 -12.60 20.66 2.12
N GLY A 81 -12.63 20.99 3.40
CA GLY A 81 -13.82 20.84 4.23
C GLY A 81 -13.74 21.52 5.59
N ASN A 82 -12.83 22.48 5.80
CA ASN A 82 -12.86 23.33 7.00
C ASN A 82 -12.56 24.81 6.69
N VAL A 83 -13.10 25.32 5.57
CA VAL A 83 -13.18 26.75 5.30
C VAL A 83 -14.58 27.08 4.82
N GLU A 84 -15.57 26.94 5.70
CA GLU A 84 -16.81 27.73 5.68
C GLU A 84 -17.68 27.31 6.86
N THR A 85 -17.50 27.96 8.01
CA THR A 85 -18.58 28.43 8.91
C THR A 85 -17.95 29.31 10.00
N LEU A 86 -17.39 30.46 9.60
CA LEU A 86 -17.25 31.64 10.50
C LEU A 86 -17.67 32.93 9.77
N ALA A 87 -18.64 32.83 8.87
CA ALA A 87 -19.26 33.98 8.20
C ALA A 87 -20.78 34.08 8.47
N ARG A 88 -21.23 33.59 9.63
CA ARG A 88 -22.65 33.71 10.06
C ARG A 88 -22.85 34.25 11.47
N LEU A 89 -21.85 34.92 12.04
CA LEU A 89 -21.98 35.66 13.30
C LEU A 89 -21.27 37.01 13.19
N SER A 90 -21.67 37.82 12.20
CA SER A 90 -21.52 39.28 12.19
C SER A 90 -21.94 39.79 10.81
N TRP A 91 -23.24 39.77 10.51
CA TRP A 91 -23.81 40.77 9.62
C TRP A 91 -24.87 41.53 10.41
N ASP A 92 -24.55 42.80 10.59
CA ASP A 92 -25.30 43.94 11.10
C ASP A 92 -26.69 44.08 10.45
N GLY A 93 -27.73 43.80 11.23
CA GLY A 93 -29.09 44.14 10.90
C GLY A 93 -29.54 45.39 11.64
N SER A 94 -29.10 46.59 11.25
CA SER A 94 -29.72 47.84 11.72
C SER A 94 -29.45 49.07 10.85
N HIS A 95 -29.69 49.02 9.53
CA HIS A 95 -29.90 50.27 8.77
C HIS A 95 -30.99 50.14 7.69
N ARG A 96 -32.21 50.57 8.02
CA ARG A 96 -33.02 51.41 7.11
C ARG A 96 -33.68 52.57 7.86
N ARG A 97 -33.63 53.71 7.17
CA ARG A 97 -33.89 55.08 7.61
C ARG A 97 -35.38 55.41 7.75
N ALA A 98 -35.62 56.39 8.61
CA ALA A 98 -36.47 57.57 8.48
C ALA A 98 -37.68 57.52 7.51
N HIS A 99 -38.85 57.77 8.07
CA HIS A 99 -39.72 58.86 7.65
C HIS A 99 -40.23 59.58 8.90
#